data_AF-A0A957JKT2-F1
#
_entry.id   AF-A0A957JKT2-F1
#
_cell.length_a   1.000
_cell.length_b   1.000
_cell.length_c   1.000
_cell.angle_alpha   90.00
_cell.angle_beta   90.00
_cell.angle_gamma   90.00
#
_symmetry.space_group_name_H-M   'P 1'
#
loop_
_entity.id
_entity.type
_entity.pdbx_description
1 polymer ?
#
loop_
_entity_poly.entity_id
_entity_poly.type
_entity_poly.pdbx_seq_one_letter_code
_entity_poly.pdbx_strand_id
1 'polypeptide(L)'
;MNTQKHPPENQLNSRPAATQRPHPLLIENEFAPLISVIIGLGEPYQEDKNAVLQAMGEYSQLPKTEHYEAVLRAEYPTADQLKREFAAFVAVLHRYGVQVSRPDPTLAYSFDYTCPRDIGFVIGNKMMVANMSVASRAEEFETIRPYLQTLPQLDLITMPENAHAEGGDVIVMGSDVLVGINQRTNEAGYQFLKNRFEPLGYAVHPVYHRQLHLDCCYNPLGLGHALVHPGSLSHNNPESTIQVLKKQQWVTVTDEEREHLAPNVLSIAPNVIVARQSPHLSRVNAQLNALGYTVEELLFDGVPATGGSFRCASLVLSRKPMSHWL
;
A
#
# COMPACT_ATOMS: atom_id res chain seq x y z
N MET A 1 -14.57 -10.94 -78.69
CA MET A 1 -14.80 -11.41 -77.31
C MET A 1 -13.45 -11.62 -76.67
N ASN A 2 -12.98 -10.64 -75.90
CA ASN A 2 -11.65 -10.66 -75.30
C ASN A 2 -11.79 -10.44 -73.79
N THR A 3 -11.22 -11.35 -73.04
CA THR A 3 -11.37 -11.58 -71.59
C THR A 3 -10.65 -10.52 -70.76
N GLN A 4 -11.34 -10.02 -69.72
CA GLN A 4 -10.77 -9.17 -68.67
C GLN A 4 -9.66 -9.91 -67.90
N LYS A 5 -8.53 -9.23 -67.68
CA LYS A 5 -7.53 -9.55 -66.65
C LYS A 5 -7.29 -8.30 -65.80
N HIS A 6 -7.66 -8.36 -64.53
CA HIS A 6 -7.24 -7.41 -63.51
C HIS A 6 -5.82 -7.76 -63.01
N PRO A 7 -4.98 -6.77 -62.61
CA PRO A 7 -3.70 -7.01 -61.94
C PRO A 7 -3.88 -7.28 -60.43
N PRO A 8 -2.88 -7.90 -59.76
CA PRO A 8 -3.00 -8.44 -58.41
C PRO A 8 -2.81 -7.39 -57.29
N GLU A 9 -3.26 -7.82 -56.11
CA GLU A 9 -3.44 -7.08 -54.86
C GLU A 9 -2.20 -6.37 -54.31
N ASN A 10 -2.48 -5.23 -53.70
CA ASN A 10 -1.56 -4.34 -53.01
C ASN A 10 -1.10 -4.98 -51.69
N GLN A 11 0.20 -5.17 -51.53
CA GLN A 11 0.82 -5.54 -50.24
C GLN A 11 0.60 -4.41 -49.22
N LEU A 12 -0.34 -4.62 -48.30
CA LEU A 12 -0.48 -3.80 -47.12
C LEU A 12 0.62 -4.15 -46.12
N ASN A 13 1.55 -3.21 -45.96
CA ASN A 13 2.57 -3.16 -44.91
C ASN A 13 1.95 -3.41 -43.52
N SER A 14 2.17 -4.59 -42.94
CA SER A 14 1.99 -4.82 -41.52
C SER A 14 3.16 -4.19 -40.76
N ARG A 15 2.94 -3.03 -40.14
CA ARG A 15 3.87 -2.51 -39.13
C ARG A 15 3.87 -3.46 -37.93
N PRO A 16 5.02 -3.92 -37.43
CA PRO A 16 5.06 -4.68 -36.19
C PRO A 16 4.56 -3.80 -35.04
N ALA A 17 3.76 -4.40 -34.15
CA ALA A 17 3.26 -3.75 -32.95
C ALA A 17 4.43 -3.10 -32.20
N ALA A 18 4.31 -1.80 -31.91
CA ALA A 18 5.31 -1.09 -31.14
C ALA A 18 5.47 -1.81 -29.79
N THR A 19 6.66 -2.36 -29.55
CA THR A 19 7.05 -2.86 -28.25
C THR A 19 6.94 -1.69 -27.28
N GLN A 20 5.93 -1.70 -26.40
CA GLN A 20 5.80 -0.71 -25.34
C GLN A 20 7.11 -0.74 -24.54
N ARG A 21 7.81 0.41 -24.50
CA ARG A 21 8.95 0.54 -23.59
C ARG A 21 8.43 0.27 -22.17
N PRO A 22 9.13 -0.54 -21.36
CA PRO A 22 8.69 -0.78 -19.99
C PRO A 22 8.56 0.57 -19.27
N HIS A 23 7.40 0.81 -18.66
CA HIS A 23 7.20 1.98 -17.81
C HIS A 23 8.25 1.96 -16.68
N PRO A 24 8.79 3.13 -16.29
CA PRO A 24 9.77 3.18 -15.21
C PRO A 24 9.12 2.68 -13.91
N LEU A 25 9.83 1.82 -13.18
CA LEU A 25 9.42 1.43 -11.82
C LEU A 25 9.75 2.58 -10.88
N LEU A 26 8.78 3.48 -10.74
CA LEU A 26 8.95 4.77 -10.09
C LEU A 26 7.74 5.10 -9.21
N ILE A 27 8.01 5.46 -7.96
CA ILE A 27 7.05 5.97 -6.97
C ILE A 27 7.49 7.34 -6.49
N GLU A 28 6.76 8.36 -6.93
CA GLU A 28 6.95 9.74 -6.51
C GLU A 28 5.85 10.22 -5.57
N ASN A 29 4.70 9.54 -5.52
CA ASN A 29 3.61 9.86 -4.61
C ASN A 29 2.62 8.70 -4.45
N GLU A 30 1.65 8.85 -3.56
CA GLU A 30 0.62 7.84 -3.27
C GLU A 30 -0.58 7.81 -4.23
N PHE A 31 -0.75 8.77 -5.14
CA PHE A 31 -2.02 8.98 -5.85
C PHE A 31 -1.93 9.07 -7.37
N ALA A 32 -0.73 9.11 -7.94
CA ALA A 32 -0.54 9.07 -9.37
C ALA A 32 -1.09 7.78 -9.99
N PRO A 33 -1.48 7.78 -11.28
CA PRO A 33 -2.11 6.62 -11.91
C PRO A 33 -1.28 5.34 -11.71
N LEU A 34 -1.89 4.35 -11.07
CA LEU A 34 -1.28 3.09 -10.70
C LEU A 34 -1.00 2.26 -11.96
N ILE A 35 0.21 1.70 -12.06
CA ILE A 35 0.61 0.85 -13.19
C ILE A 35 0.76 -0.59 -12.72
N SER A 36 1.54 -0.84 -11.67
CA SER A 36 1.78 -2.18 -11.16
C SER A 36 1.82 -2.26 -9.63
N VAL A 37 1.30 -3.36 -9.11
CA VAL A 37 1.11 -3.58 -7.68
C VAL A 37 1.17 -5.08 -7.36
N ILE A 38 1.72 -5.43 -6.21
CA ILE A 38 1.57 -6.74 -5.59
C ILE A 38 0.42 -6.66 -4.60
N ILE A 39 -0.57 -7.54 -4.73
CA ILE A 39 -1.72 -7.61 -3.80
C ILE A 39 -1.61 -8.88 -2.97
N GLY A 40 -1.85 -8.75 -1.66
CA GLY A 40 -1.81 -9.85 -0.69
C GLY A 40 -2.82 -10.97 -0.99
N LEU A 41 -2.67 -12.11 -0.35
CA LEU A 41 -3.49 -13.29 -0.58
C LEU A 41 -4.62 -13.43 0.45
N GLY A 42 -5.76 -13.98 0.00
CA GLY A 42 -6.78 -14.52 0.91
C GLY A 42 -6.67 -16.03 1.11
N GLU A 43 -5.79 -16.70 0.36
CA GLU A 43 -5.47 -18.13 0.47
C GLU A 43 -4.02 -18.38 0.00
N PRO A 44 -3.22 -19.22 0.71
CA PRO A 44 -3.56 -19.90 1.96
C PRO A 44 -3.73 -18.91 3.11
N TYR A 45 -4.53 -19.30 4.11
CA TYR A 45 -4.85 -18.48 5.27
C TYR A 45 -4.98 -19.37 6.50
N GLN A 46 -4.43 -18.93 7.64
CA GLN A 46 -4.51 -19.68 8.89
C GLN A 46 -5.82 -19.34 9.61
N GLU A 47 -6.86 -20.17 9.44
CA GLU A 47 -8.18 -19.94 10.08
C GLU A 47 -8.19 -20.26 11.58
N ASP A 48 -7.21 -21.01 12.10
CA ASP A 48 -7.09 -21.25 13.54
C ASP A 48 -6.58 -20.00 14.26
N LYS A 49 -7.54 -19.22 14.78
CA LYS A 49 -7.29 -18.04 15.63
C LYS A 49 -6.32 -18.32 16.79
N ASN A 50 -6.33 -19.51 17.40
CA ASN A 50 -5.39 -19.81 18.49
C ASN A 50 -3.98 -20.02 17.96
N ALA A 51 -3.83 -20.68 16.81
CA ALA A 51 -2.53 -20.82 16.15
C ALA A 51 -1.97 -19.45 15.73
N VAL A 52 -2.84 -18.55 15.25
CA VAL A 52 -2.47 -17.16 14.93
C VAL A 52 -2.06 -16.41 16.20
N LEU A 53 -2.86 -16.46 17.27
CA LEU A 53 -2.53 -15.85 18.55
C LEU A 53 -1.25 -16.44 19.18
N GLN A 54 -0.93 -17.71 18.92
CA GLN A 54 0.31 -18.36 19.37
C GLN A 54 1.52 -17.89 18.55
N ALA A 55 1.41 -17.85 17.23
CA ALA A 55 2.41 -17.24 16.35
C ALA A 55 2.61 -15.75 16.69
N MET A 56 1.55 -15.10 17.16
CA MET A 56 1.57 -13.76 17.73
C MET A 56 2.01 -13.71 19.20
N GLY A 57 2.01 -14.82 19.93
CA GLY A 57 2.40 -14.89 21.35
C GLY A 57 3.91 -14.66 21.54
N GLU A 58 4.70 -14.85 20.49
CA GLU A 58 6.08 -14.39 20.40
C GLU A 58 6.20 -12.84 20.49
N TYR A 59 5.09 -12.09 20.34
CA TYR A 59 5.03 -10.63 20.49
C TYR A 59 5.01 -10.15 21.95
N SER A 60 5.21 -11.04 22.94
CA SER A 60 5.14 -10.76 24.38
C SER A 60 5.93 -9.54 24.90
N GLN A 61 6.87 -9.03 24.11
CA GLN A 61 7.69 -7.85 24.43
C GLN A 61 7.06 -6.51 24.01
N LEU A 62 5.92 -6.52 23.32
CA LEU A 62 5.15 -5.32 22.98
C LEU A 62 3.81 -5.31 23.73
N PRO A 63 3.39 -4.19 24.34
CA PRO A 63 2.07 -4.09 24.97
C PRO A 63 1.01 -4.45 23.93
N LYS A 64 0.11 -5.39 24.28
CA LYS A 64 -1.10 -5.82 23.52
C LYS A 64 -1.35 -4.95 22.28
N THR A 65 -0.79 -5.36 21.14
CA THR A 65 -0.81 -4.54 19.92
C THR A 65 -2.24 -4.37 19.41
N GLU A 66 -2.52 -3.31 18.66
CA GLU A 66 -3.83 -3.12 18.02
C GLU A 66 -4.21 -4.32 17.14
N HIS A 67 -3.23 -4.94 16.47
CA HIS A 67 -3.39 -6.19 15.72
C HIS A 67 -3.79 -7.37 16.64
N TYR A 68 -3.14 -7.53 17.80
CA TYR A 68 -3.51 -8.56 18.79
C TYR A 68 -4.93 -8.37 19.31
N GLU A 69 -5.31 -7.13 19.64
CA GLU A 69 -6.67 -6.81 20.08
C GLU A 69 -7.71 -7.00 18.95
N ALA A 70 -7.34 -6.72 17.69
CA ALA A 70 -8.18 -6.99 16.53
C ALA A 70 -8.45 -8.49 16.37
N VAL A 71 -7.41 -9.32 16.46
CA VAL A 71 -7.56 -10.79 16.41
C VAL A 71 -8.37 -11.31 17.60
N LEU A 72 -8.27 -10.69 18.79
CA LEU A 72 -9.05 -11.08 19.98
C LEU A 72 -10.55 -10.82 19.84
N ARG A 73 -10.97 -9.75 19.16
CA ARG A 73 -12.39 -9.45 18.89
C ARG A 73 -12.98 -10.59 18.02
N ALA A 74 -14.12 -11.15 18.41
CA ALA A 74 -14.49 -12.53 18.10
C ALA A 74 -15.14 -12.81 16.71
N GLU A 75 -14.74 -12.13 15.64
CA GLU A 75 -15.07 -12.53 14.26
C GLU A 75 -13.78 -12.59 13.43
N TYR A 76 -13.05 -13.71 13.56
CA TYR A 76 -11.87 -13.99 12.74
C TYR A 76 -12.36 -14.45 11.36
N PRO A 77 -11.82 -13.93 10.25
CA PRO A 77 -12.39 -14.17 8.94
C PRO A 77 -12.15 -15.61 8.49
N THR A 78 -12.96 -16.05 7.53
CA THR A 78 -12.72 -17.33 6.85
C THR A 78 -11.85 -17.12 5.62
N ALA A 79 -11.12 -18.15 5.21
CA ALA A 79 -10.35 -18.15 3.96
C ALA A 79 -11.26 -17.86 2.76
N ASP A 80 -12.47 -18.43 2.76
CA ASP A 80 -13.50 -18.20 1.74
C ASP A 80 -13.95 -16.73 1.67
N GLN A 81 -14.08 -16.05 2.81
CA GLN A 81 -14.38 -14.62 2.84
C GLN A 81 -13.24 -13.82 2.22
N LEU A 82 -12.01 -14.01 2.72
CA LEU A 82 -10.83 -13.29 2.22
C LEU A 82 -10.64 -13.50 0.73
N LYS A 83 -10.78 -14.74 0.25
CA LYS A 83 -10.70 -15.08 -1.18
C LYS A 83 -11.66 -14.26 -2.03
N ARG A 84 -12.93 -14.15 -1.62
CA ARG A 84 -13.94 -13.35 -2.34
C ARG A 84 -13.62 -11.86 -2.33
N GLU A 85 -13.24 -11.33 -1.17
CA GLU A 85 -12.91 -9.91 -0.99
C GLU A 85 -11.68 -9.51 -1.82
N PHE A 86 -10.60 -10.31 -1.78
CA PHE A 86 -9.42 -10.08 -2.61
C PHE A 86 -9.72 -10.24 -4.12
N ALA A 87 -10.57 -11.20 -4.51
CA ALA A 87 -10.98 -11.33 -5.91
C ALA A 87 -11.74 -10.10 -6.41
N ALA A 88 -12.64 -9.54 -5.59
CA ALA A 88 -13.35 -8.29 -5.92
C ALA A 88 -12.37 -7.10 -6.02
N PHE A 89 -11.43 -7.00 -5.09
CA PHE A 89 -10.41 -5.94 -5.12
C PHE A 89 -9.55 -6.00 -6.38
N VAL A 90 -9.03 -7.19 -6.73
CA VAL A 90 -8.24 -7.41 -7.94
C VAL A 90 -9.06 -7.13 -9.21
N ALA A 91 -10.33 -7.50 -9.24
CA ALA A 91 -11.22 -7.20 -10.36
C ALA A 91 -11.34 -5.68 -10.60
N VAL A 92 -11.49 -4.87 -9.53
CA VAL A 92 -11.50 -3.41 -9.66
C VAL A 92 -10.20 -2.89 -10.26
N LEU A 93 -9.04 -3.34 -9.76
CA LEU A 93 -7.73 -2.94 -10.29
C LEU A 93 -7.58 -3.26 -11.79
N HIS A 94 -8.03 -4.43 -12.22
CA HIS A 94 -8.00 -4.82 -13.63
C HIS A 94 -8.91 -3.95 -14.52
N ARG A 95 -10.07 -3.49 -14.04
CA ARG A 95 -10.93 -2.55 -14.79
C ARG A 95 -10.21 -1.24 -15.10
N TYR A 96 -9.29 -0.82 -14.24
CA TYR A 96 -8.46 0.37 -14.44
C TYR A 96 -7.14 0.07 -15.18
N GLY A 97 -6.94 -1.16 -15.66
CA GLY A 97 -5.75 -1.56 -16.42
C GLY A 97 -4.48 -1.72 -15.57
N VAL A 98 -4.63 -1.88 -14.25
CA VAL A 98 -3.50 -2.11 -13.35
C VAL A 98 -2.97 -3.54 -13.52
N GLN A 99 -1.64 -3.67 -13.57
CA GLN A 99 -0.93 -4.94 -13.55
C GLN A 99 -0.84 -5.45 -12.12
N VAL A 100 -1.49 -6.58 -11.85
CA VAL A 100 -1.53 -7.18 -10.52
C VAL A 100 -0.64 -8.42 -10.48
N SER A 101 0.30 -8.41 -9.54
CA SER A 101 1.08 -9.58 -9.14
C SER A 101 0.67 -10.04 -7.75
N ARG A 102 1.05 -11.26 -7.39
CA ARG A 102 0.63 -11.91 -6.14
C ARG A 102 1.84 -12.61 -5.50
N PRO A 103 1.91 -12.68 -4.16
CA PRO A 103 2.85 -13.55 -3.47
C PRO A 103 2.73 -15.01 -3.95
N ASP A 104 3.85 -15.72 -4.00
CA ASP A 104 3.87 -17.17 -4.20
C ASP A 104 4.03 -17.87 -2.84
N PRO A 105 2.94 -18.42 -2.28
CA PRO A 105 2.95 -19.03 -0.95
C PRO A 105 3.66 -20.39 -0.92
N THR A 106 4.10 -20.93 -2.06
CA THR A 106 4.87 -22.19 -2.13
C THR A 106 6.35 -21.98 -1.78
N LEU A 107 6.82 -20.73 -1.81
CA LEU A 107 8.21 -20.37 -1.57
C LEU A 107 8.57 -20.27 -0.08
N ALA A 108 7.63 -19.81 0.76
CA ALA A 108 7.81 -19.67 2.20
C ALA A 108 6.46 -19.70 2.92
N TYR A 109 6.46 -20.25 4.14
CA TYR A 109 5.29 -20.25 4.99
C TYR A 109 5.18 -18.93 5.75
N SER A 110 3.99 -18.35 5.76
CA SER A 110 3.59 -17.28 6.68
C SER A 110 2.19 -17.59 7.19
N PHE A 111 1.89 -17.10 8.40
CA PHE A 111 0.52 -17.11 8.92
C PHE A 111 -0.32 -15.95 8.35
N ASP A 112 0.32 -14.94 7.76
CA ASP A 112 -0.34 -13.78 7.16
C ASP A 112 0.31 -13.43 5.80
N TYR A 113 -0.52 -13.45 4.75
CA TYR A 113 -0.14 -13.02 3.40
C TYR A 113 -0.97 -11.83 2.92
N THR A 114 -1.80 -11.26 3.81
CA THR A 114 -2.82 -10.28 3.44
C THR A 114 -2.23 -8.88 3.22
N CYS A 115 -1.13 -8.54 3.91
CA CYS A 115 -0.59 -7.18 3.98
C CYS A 115 0.85 -7.06 3.45
N PRO A 116 1.09 -7.18 2.12
CA PRO A 116 2.42 -7.06 1.55
C PRO A 116 3.03 -5.65 1.69
N ARG A 117 2.25 -4.63 2.08
CA ARG A 117 2.79 -3.29 2.39
C ARG A 117 3.77 -3.32 3.56
N ASP A 118 3.58 -4.21 4.52
CA ASP A 118 4.38 -4.19 5.75
C ASP A 118 5.81 -4.65 5.46
N ILE A 119 5.96 -5.65 4.58
CA ILE A 119 7.21 -6.36 4.29
C ILE A 119 8.14 -5.60 3.33
N GLY A 120 7.67 -4.51 2.73
CA GLY A 120 8.51 -3.65 1.91
C GLY A 120 7.79 -2.44 1.32
N PHE A 121 8.54 -1.53 0.72
CA PHE A 121 7.99 -0.31 0.12
C PHE A 121 8.95 0.28 -0.91
N VAL A 122 8.43 1.09 -1.84
CA VAL A 122 9.20 1.71 -2.91
C VAL A 122 9.23 3.23 -2.74
N ILE A 123 10.42 3.83 -2.80
CA ILE A 123 10.63 5.29 -2.88
C ILE A 123 11.49 5.56 -4.11
N GLY A 124 10.99 6.35 -5.05
CA GLY A 124 11.63 6.46 -6.36
C GLY A 124 11.63 5.10 -7.05
N ASN A 125 12.82 4.58 -7.37
CA ASN A 125 13.01 3.22 -7.89
C ASN A 125 13.69 2.26 -6.89
N LYS A 126 13.71 2.63 -5.61
CA LYS A 126 14.41 1.92 -4.54
C LYS A 126 13.40 1.08 -3.76
N MET A 127 13.54 -0.24 -3.84
CA MET A 127 12.70 -1.18 -3.12
C MET A 127 13.34 -1.49 -1.77
N MET A 128 12.75 -0.98 -0.71
CA MET A 128 13.17 -1.25 0.65
C MET A 128 12.57 -2.59 1.10
N VAL A 129 13.43 -3.49 1.57
CA VAL A 129 13.02 -4.68 2.32
C VAL A 129 12.81 -4.25 3.76
N ALA A 130 11.59 -4.42 4.28
CA ALA A 130 11.29 -4.06 5.66
C ALA A 130 12.05 -4.98 6.62
N ASN A 131 12.68 -4.38 7.63
CA ASN A 131 13.22 -5.13 8.76
C ASN A 131 12.10 -5.26 9.79
N MET A 132 11.27 -6.29 9.58
CA MET A 132 10.07 -6.55 10.36
C MET A 132 10.40 -6.55 11.85
N SER A 133 9.59 -5.85 12.64
CA SER A 133 9.68 -5.89 14.10
C SER A 133 9.38 -7.29 14.68
N VAL A 134 8.85 -8.18 13.83
CA VAL A 134 8.41 -9.54 14.16
C VAL A 134 9.15 -10.55 13.29
N ALA A 135 9.97 -11.40 13.89
CA ALA A 135 10.79 -12.38 13.19
C ALA A 135 9.98 -13.37 12.34
N SER A 136 8.81 -13.82 12.85
CA SER A 136 7.94 -14.78 12.15
C SER A 136 7.33 -14.24 10.86
N ARG A 137 7.32 -12.92 10.65
CA ARG A 137 6.85 -12.27 9.41
C ARG A 137 7.98 -11.97 8.42
N ALA A 138 9.25 -12.13 8.81
CA ALA A 138 10.37 -11.82 7.93
C ALA A 138 10.41 -12.74 6.69
N GLU A 139 9.96 -13.99 6.82
CA GLU A 139 9.89 -14.96 5.72
C GLU A 139 8.84 -14.59 4.66
N GLU A 140 7.85 -13.74 4.97
CA GLU A 140 6.84 -13.27 4.01
C GLU A 140 7.48 -12.62 2.78
N PHE A 141 8.61 -11.92 2.94
CA PHE A 141 9.32 -11.30 1.83
C PHE A 141 9.82 -12.31 0.80
N GLU A 142 10.15 -13.54 1.21
CA GLU A 142 10.63 -14.58 0.30
C GLU A 142 9.57 -15.00 -0.73
N THR A 143 8.28 -14.82 -0.40
CA THR A 143 7.18 -15.11 -1.33
C THR A 143 7.08 -14.14 -2.51
N ILE A 144 7.71 -12.97 -2.41
CA ILE A 144 7.74 -11.95 -3.47
C ILE A 144 9.15 -11.71 -4.02
N ARG A 145 10.20 -12.12 -3.30
CA ARG A 145 11.60 -11.86 -3.66
C ARG A 145 11.94 -12.32 -5.08
N PRO A 146 11.63 -13.55 -5.54
CA PRO A 146 12.00 -13.97 -6.89
C PRO A 146 11.36 -13.11 -7.97
N TYR A 147 10.09 -12.71 -7.78
CA TYR A 147 9.41 -11.80 -8.71
C TYR A 147 10.10 -10.44 -8.74
N LEU A 148 10.43 -9.84 -7.59
CA LEU A 148 11.13 -8.55 -7.54
C LEU A 148 12.52 -8.62 -8.20
N GLN A 149 13.22 -9.74 -8.11
CA GLN A 149 14.51 -9.94 -8.78
C GLN A 149 14.39 -10.01 -10.31
N THR A 150 13.20 -10.30 -10.86
CA THR A 150 12.96 -10.19 -12.31
C THR A 150 12.81 -8.74 -12.80
N LEU A 151 12.76 -7.76 -11.88
CA LEU A 151 12.55 -6.35 -12.17
C LEU A 151 13.86 -5.56 -12.02
N PRO A 152 14.74 -5.51 -13.04
CA PRO A 152 16.09 -4.93 -12.93
C PRO A 152 16.11 -3.42 -12.67
N GLN A 153 14.97 -2.74 -12.76
CA GLN A 153 14.85 -1.31 -12.47
C GLN A 153 14.70 -1.02 -10.97
N LEU A 154 14.34 -2.04 -10.17
CA LEU A 154 14.25 -1.91 -8.71
C LEU A 154 15.60 -2.19 -8.08
N ASP A 155 16.08 -1.21 -7.31
CA ASP A 155 17.24 -1.36 -6.46
C ASP A 155 16.80 -1.89 -5.09
N LEU A 156 17.00 -3.19 -4.83
CA LEU A 156 16.63 -3.83 -3.56
C LEU A 156 17.62 -3.44 -2.47
N ILE A 157 17.11 -2.82 -1.41
CA ILE A 157 17.91 -2.35 -0.28
C ILE A 157 17.39 -2.98 1.02
N THR A 158 18.31 -3.60 1.75
CA THR A 158 18.08 -4.09 3.11
C THR A 158 18.61 -3.08 4.13
N MET A 159 17.88 -2.93 5.23
CA MET A 159 18.31 -2.13 6.38
C MET A 159 19.26 -2.95 7.29
N PRO A 160 20.14 -2.30 8.07
CA PRO A 160 20.90 -2.99 9.11
C PRO A 160 19.96 -3.49 10.21
N GLU A 161 20.40 -4.50 10.97
CA GLU A 161 19.59 -5.23 11.96
C GLU A 161 18.91 -4.33 12.99
N ASN A 162 19.56 -3.26 13.44
CA ASN A 162 19.03 -2.35 14.46
C ASN A 162 18.04 -1.31 13.92
N ALA A 163 17.92 -1.18 12.59
CA ALA A 163 17.04 -0.23 11.93
C ALA A 163 15.76 -0.93 11.48
N HIS A 164 14.65 -0.63 12.14
CA HIS A 164 13.34 -1.20 11.86
C HIS A 164 12.44 -0.15 11.21
N ALA A 165 11.86 -0.49 10.06
CA ALA A 165 10.84 0.31 9.39
C ALA A 165 9.92 -0.60 8.57
N GLU A 166 8.62 -0.41 8.71
CA GLU A 166 7.58 -1.14 7.97
C GLU A 166 6.90 -0.20 6.97
N GLY A 167 6.46 -0.72 5.82
CA GLY A 167 5.96 0.14 4.73
C GLY A 167 4.64 0.87 5.03
N GLY A 168 3.88 0.41 6.03
CA GLY A 168 2.69 1.13 6.53
C GLY A 168 3.04 2.51 7.11
N ASP A 169 4.26 2.69 7.62
CA ASP A 169 4.75 3.96 8.18
C ASP A 169 5.37 4.90 7.15
N VAL A 170 5.59 4.44 5.92
CA VAL A 170 6.27 5.23 4.90
C VAL A 170 5.28 5.73 3.86
N ILE A 171 5.21 7.06 3.70
CA ILE A 171 4.34 7.74 2.75
C ILE A 171 5.17 8.69 1.89
N VAL A 172 5.04 8.55 0.58
CA VAL A 172 5.76 9.39 -0.40
C VAL A 172 4.82 10.47 -0.95
N MET A 173 5.26 11.72 -0.95
CA MET A 173 4.51 12.87 -1.43
C MET A 173 5.44 13.85 -2.17
N GLY A 174 5.78 13.51 -3.41
CA GLY A 174 6.75 14.24 -4.22
C GLY A 174 8.16 14.08 -3.66
N SER A 175 8.81 15.20 -3.36
CA SER A 175 10.12 15.21 -2.70
C SER A 175 10.03 14.96 -1.19
N ASP A 176 8.85 15.01 -0.58
CA ASP A 176 8.70 14.73 0.85
C ASP A 176 8.44 13.24 1.07
N VAL A 177 9.18 12.63 2.01
CA VAL A 177 8.93 11.29 2.52
C VAL A 177 8.58 11.42 3.99
N LEU A 178 7.36 11.05 4.34
CA LEU A 178 6.90 10.98 5.72
C LEU A 178 7.22 9.58 6.26
N VAL A 179 7.80 9.51 7.45
CA VAL A 179 8.14 8.26 8.13
C VAL A 179 7.51 8.26 9.52
N GLY A 180 6.52 7.40 9.73
CA GLY A 180 5.93 7.12 11.03
C GLY A 180 7.00 6.61 12.00
N ILE A 181 7.03 7.13 13.23
CA ILE A 181 7.91 6.64 14.29
C ILE A 181 7.03 6.15 15.44
N ASN A 182 7.08 4.84 15.66
CA ASN A 182 6.27 4.11 16.63
C ASN A 182 6.96 2.77 17.01
N GLN A 183 6.19 1.78 17.46
CA GLN A 183 6.68 0.43 17.81
C GLN A 183 7.14 -0.45 16.63
N ARG A 184 6.67 -0.18 15.41
CA ARG A 184 6.97 -0.86 14.15
C ARG A 184 8.13 -0.22 13.38
N THR A 185 8.24 1.10 13.49
CA THR A 185 9.33 1.88 12.89
C THR A 185 10.07 2.68 13.95
N ASN A 186 11.34 2.34 14.18
CA ASN A 186 12.16 2.95 15.23
C ASN A 186 12.99 4.13 14.70
N GLU A 187 13.62 4.87 15.62
CA GLU A 187 14.46 6.02 15.27
C GLU A 187 15.63 5.62 14.35
N ALA A 188 16.23 4.44 14.55
CA ALA A 188 17.31 3.95 13.68
C ALA A 188 16.84 3.69 12.24
N GLY A 189 15.62 3.17 12.06
CA GLY A 189 14.95 3.01 10.77
C GLY A 189 14.72 4.34 10.08
N TYR A 190 14.16 5.32 10.79
CA TYR A 190 14.02 6.68 10.27
C TYR A 190 15.38 7.29 9.86
N GLN A 191 16.41 7.21 10.70
CA GLN A 191 17.74 7.74 10.39
C GLN A 191 18.37 7.04 9.19
N PHE A 192 18.18 5.72 9.04
CA PHE A 192 18.62 5.00 7.86
C PHE A 192 17.95 5.53 6.58
N LEU A 193 16.63 5.68 6.59
CA LEU A 193 15.87 6.20 5.46
C LEU A 193 16.29 7.64 5.13
N LYS A 194 16.42 8.50 6.13
CA LYS A 194 16.92 9.86 5.99
C LYS A 194 18.29 9.89 5.29
N ASN A 195 19.27 9.17 5.83
CA ASN A 195 20.63 9.13 5.28
C ASN A 195 20.68 8.53 3.87
N ARG A 196 19.74 7.62 3.54
CA ARG A 196 19.66 7.01 2.21
C ARG A 196 19.03 7.92 1.16
N PHE A 197 17.96 8.65 1.52
CA PHE A 197 17.12 9.35 0.54
C PHE A 197 17.39 10.85 0.45
N GLU A 198 17.92 11.51 1.49
CA GLU A 198 18.26 12.94 1.39
C GLU A 198 19.35 13.25 0.36
N PRO A 199 20.43 12.45 0.22
CA PRO A 199 21.40 12.64 -0.85
C PRO A 199 20.81 12.48 -2.27
N LEU A 200 19.63 11.86 -2.39
CA LEU A 200 18.90 11.68 -3.64
C LEU A 200 17.89 12.81 -3.90
N GLY A 201 17.84 13.83 -3.04
CA GLY A 201 16.98 15.02 -3.20
C GLY A 201 15.61 14.93 -2.52
N TYR A 202 15.38 13.91 -1.69
CA TYR A 202 14.18 13.85 -0.85
C TYR A 202 14.38 14.65 0.45
N ALA A 203 13.29 15.11 1.05
CA ALA A 203 13.23 15.57 2.43
C ALA A 203 12.50 14.51 3.26
N VAL A 204 13.18 13.91 4.24
CA VAL A 204 12.62 12.83 5.04
C VAL A 204 12.19 13.38 6.40
N HIS A 205 10.91 13.26 6.72
CA HIS A 205 10.28 13.89 7.89
C HIS A 205 9.76 12.84 8.87
N PRO A 206 10.08 12.96 10.17
CA PRO A 206 9.56 12.05 11.18
C PRO A 206 8.12 12.44 11.53
N VAL A 207 7.24 11.46 11.64
CA VAL A 207 5.84 11.61 12.08
C VAL A 207 5.61 10.72 13.30
N TYR A 208 5.49 11.31 14.48
CA TYR A 208 5.13 10.60 15.71
C TYR A 208 3.61 10.44 15.78
N HIS A 209 3.12 9.21 15.95
CA HIS A 209 1.69 8.90 16.06
C HIS A 209 1.44 7.71 17.00
N ARG A 210 0.15 7.42 17.27
CA ARG A 210 -0.30 6.42 18.26
C ARG A 210 -1.00 5.20 17.65
N GLN A 211 -0.81 4.96 16.35
CA GLN A 211 -1.47 3.88 15.61
C GLN A 211 -0.49 2.77 15.28
N LEU A 212 -1.00 1.62 14.82
CA LEU A 212 -0.16 0.53 14.32
C LEU A 212 0.83 1.01 13.26
N HIS A 213 0.33 1.75 12.26
CA HIS A 213 1.09 2.39 11.20
C HIS A 213 0.55 3.78 10.88
N LEU A 214 1.35 4.61 10.23
CA LEU A 214 0.98 5.97 9.83
C LEU A 214 -0.24 5.99 8.89
N ASP A 215 -0.36 5.01 8.00
CA ASP A 215 -1.49 4.92 7.07
C ASP A 215 -2.84 4.55 7.71
N CYS A 216 -2.86 4.22 9.00
CA CYS A 216 -4.07 4.10 9.79
C CYS A 216 -4.61 5.46 10.27
N CYS A 217 -3.85 6.55 10.14
CA CYS A 217 -4.28 7.90 10.54
C CYS A 217 -3.95 9.03 9.57
N TYR A 218 -3.13 8.80 8.55
CA TYR A 218 -2.81 9.79 7.53
C TYR A 218 -2.63 9.13 6.17
N ASN A 219 -3.36 9.57 5.15
CA ASN A 219 -3.18 9.09 3.79
C ASN A 219 -3.39 10.22 2.78
N PRO A 220 -2.34 10.66 2.05
CA PRO A 220 -2.45 11.70 1.05
C PRO A 220 -3.15 11.16 -0.21
N LEU A 221 -4.13 11.92 -0.69
CA LEU A 221 -4.89 11.61 -1.89
C LEU A 221 -4.49 12.56 -3.02
N GLY A 222 -4.95 12.28 -4.24
CA GLY A 222 -4.86 13.26 -5.31
C GLY A 222 -5.79 14.45 -5.05
N LEU A 223 -5.92 15.38 -5.99
CA LEU A 223 -6.80 16.57 -5.86
C LEU A 223 -6.51 17.49 -4.66
N GLY A 224 -5.34 17.35 -4.01
CA GLY A 224 -4.91 18.24 -2.93
C GLY A 224 -5.52 17.96 -1.55
N HIS A 225 -6.09 16.77 -1.31
CA HIS A 225 -6.61 16.39 0.01
C HIS A 225 -5.85 15.23 0.66
N ALA A 226 -5.92 15.12 1.98
CA ALA A 226 -5.46 13.97 2.74
C ALA A 226 -6.55 13.51 3.73
N LEU A 227 -6.73 12.20 3.86
CA LEU A 227 -7.52 11.63 4.96
C LEU A 227 -6.67 11.67 6.23
N VAL A 228 -7.17 12.33 7.27
CA VAL A 228 -6.41 12.52 8.51
C VAL A 228 -7.28 12.29 9.73
N HIS A 229 -6.81 11.44 10.64
CA HIS A 229 -7.34 11.34 12.00
C HIS A 229 -6.47 12.16 12.96
N PRO A 230 -6.84 13.40 13.32
CA PRO A 230 -5.94 14.32 14.03
C PRO A 230 -5.57 13.84 15.43
N GLY A 231 -6.48 13.15 16.12
CA GLY A 231 -6.25 12.63 17.47
C GLY A 231 -5.14 11.58 17.55
N SER A 232 -4.84 10.91 16.43
CA SER A 232 -3.77 9.92 16.35
C SER A 232 -2.37 10.52 16.24
N LEU A 233 -2.25 11.74 15.74
CA LEU A 233 -0.96 12.43 15.61
C LEU A 233 -0.48 12.89 17.00
N SER A 234 0.82 12.76 17.26
CA SER A 234 1.43 13.26 18.50
C SER A 234 1.55 14.77 18.48
N HIS A 235 1.33 15.41 19.63
CA HIS A 235 1.63 16.84 19.81
C HIS A 235 3.14 17.14 19.79
N ASN A 236 4.00 16.12 19.90
CA ASN A 236 5.46 16.25 19.85
C ASN A 236 6.00 16.29 18.41
N ASN A 237 5.14 16.24 17.39
CA ASN A 237 5.59 16.37 16.01
C ASN A 237 6.27 17.73 15.79
N PRO A 238 7.43 17.78 15.10
CA PRO A 238 8.06 19.04 14.74
C PRO A 238 7.11 19.92 13.92
N GLU A 239 7.17 21.24 14.13
CA GLU A 239 6.35 22.18 13.36
C GLU A 239 6.58 22.02 11.85
N SER A 240 7.82 21.77 11.43
CA SER A 240 8.15 21.48 10.03
C SER A 240 7.40 20.26 9.48
N THR A 241 7.27 19.19 10.25
CA THR A 241 6.47 18.01 9.89
C THR A 241 5.00 18.38 9.75
N ILE A 242 4.45 19.14 10.70
CA ILE A 242 3.05 19.59 10.66
C ILE A 242 2.77 20.41 9.41
N GLN A 243 3.69 21.29 9.01
CA GLN A 243 3.57 22.07 7.77
C GLN A 243 3.55 21.17 6.53
N VAL A 244 4.34 20.10 6.50
CA VAL A 244 4.31 19.12 5.40
C VAL A 244 2.98 18.37 5.36
N LEU A 245 2.50 17.88 6.51
CA LEU A 245 1.20 17.19 6.60
C LEU A 245 0.03 18.10 6.16
N LYS A 246 0.15 19.42 6.35
CA LYS A 246 -0.84 20.42 5.96
C LYS A 246 -0.67 20.98 4.54
N LYS A 247 0.28 20.47 3.74
CA LYS A 247 0.37 20.82 2.30
C LYS A 247 -0.91 20.44 1.54
N GLN A 248 -1.63 19.43 2.02
CA GLN A 248 -2.94 19.04 1.52
C GLN A 248 -4.04 19.42 2.51
N GLN A 249 -5.23 19.73 1.98
CA GLN A 249 -6.43 20.01 2.75
C GLN A 249 -6.89 18.74 3.48
N TRP A 250 -7.11 18.81 4.79
CA TRP A 250 -7.49 17.62 5.55
C TRP A 250 -8.97 17.32 5.42
N VAL A 251 -9.27 16.09 4.99
CA VAL A 251 -10.56 15.43 5.21
C VAL A 251 -10.47 14.75 6.56
N THR A 252 -11.05 15.39 7.57
CA THR A 252 -11.02 14.88 8.94
C THR A 252 -11.80 13.58 9.07
N VAL A 253 -11.10 12.56 9.55
CA VAL A 253 -11.61 11.25 9.96
C VAL A 253 -11.92 11.32 11.45
N THR A 254 -13.05 10.73 11.85
CA THR A 254 -13.50 10.62 13.25
C THR A 254 -12.88 9.40 13.96
N ASP A 255 -12.98 9.31 15.28
CA ASP A 255 -12.50 8.14 16.03
C ASP A 255 -13.15 6.83 15.54
N GLU A 256 -14.47 6.85 15.31
CA GLU A 256 -15.23 5.70 14.80
C GLU A 256 -14.80 5.31 13.39
N GLU A 257 -14.62 6.27 12.48
CA GLU A 257 -14.15 5.98 11.13
C GLU A 257 -12.70 5.45 11.12
N ARG A 258 -11.85 5.95 12.02
CA ARG A 258 -10.48 5.46 12.20
C ARG A 258 -10.47 4.02 12.73
N GLU A 259 -11.34 3.67 13.68
CA GLU A 259 -11.54 2.29 14.13
C GLU A 259 -11.93 1.35 13.00
N HIS A 260 -12.57 1.88 11.95
CA HIS A 260 -12.93 1.16 10.74
C HIS A 260 -11.94 1.38 9.58
N LEU A 261 -10.72 1.85 9.88
CA LEU A 261 -9.62 2.02 8.93
C LEU A 261 -9.94 2.94 7.75
N ALA A 262 -10.75 3.99 7.97
CA ALA A 262 -11.10 4.96 6.92
C ALA A 262 -9.90 5.55 6.17
N PRO A 263 -8.75 5.88 6.80
CA PRO A 263 -7.61 6.42 6.07
C PRO A 263 -6.94 5.38 5.15
N ASN A 264 -7.13 4.08 5.35
CA ASN A 264 -6.37 3.01 4.70
C ASN A 264 -6.90 2.65 3.28
N VAL A 265 -7.19 3.69 2.49
CA VAL A 265 -7.63 3.59 1.09
C VAL A 265 -6.45 3.42 0.13
N LEU A 266 -6.68 2.81 -1.04
CA LEU A 266 -5.70 2.79 -2.13
C LEU A 266 -6.12 3.73 -3.25
N SER A 267 -5.28 4.71 -3.59
CA SER A 267 -5.46 5.51 -4.81
C SER A 267 -5.03 4.74 -6.05
N ILE A 268 -5.96 4.56 -6.99
CA ILE A 268 -5.70 4.01 -8.34
C ILE A 268 -5.29 5.14 -9.30
N ALA A 269 -5.88 6.31 -9.16
CA ALA A 269 -5.58 7.51 -9.94
C ALA A 269 -5.84 8.77 -9.07
N PRO A 270 -5.47 9.98 -9.52
CA PRO A 270 -5.58 11.18 -8.68
C PRO A 270 -6.99 11.41 -8.14
N ASN A 271 -8.02 11.03 -8.90
CA ASN A 271 -9.42 11.15 -8.51
C ASN A 271 -10.13 9.79 -8.36
N VAL A 272 -9.40 8.66 -8.28
CA VAL A 272 -10.01 7.33 -8.14
C VAL A 272 -9.37 6.60 -6.97
N ILE A 273 -10.18 6.23 -5.99
CA ILE A 273 -9.74 5.50 -4.80
C ILE A 273 -10.58 4.24 -4.60
N VAL A 274 -9.99 3.22 -3.99
CA VAL A 274 -10.71 2.06 -3.45
C VAL A 274 -10.82 2.23 -1.95
N ALA A 275 -12.05 2.17 -1.43
CA ALA A 275 -12.36 2.36 -0.03
C ALA A 275 -13.34 1.30 0.47
N ARG A 276 -13.41 1.12 1.79
CA ARG A 276 -14.29 0.10 2.38
C ARG A 276 -15.73 0.54 2.29
N GLN A 277 -16.57 -0.38 1.82
CA GLN A 277 -18.02 -0.24 1.90
C GLN A 277 -18.46 -0.62 3.31
N SER A 278 -18.74 0.38 4.15
CA SER A 278 -19.24 0.17 5.51
C SER A 278 -20.18 1.28 5.93
N PRO A 279 -21.25 0.98 6.70
CA PRO A 279 -22.11 2.02 7.28
C PRO A 279 -21.33 3.06 8.09
N HIS A 280 -20.29 2.63 8.82
CA HIS A 280 -19.43 3.51 9.62
C HIS A 280 -18.59 4.48 8.78
N LEU A 281 -18.43 4.19 7.49
CA LEU A 281 -17.60 4.97 6.56
C LEU A 281 -18.42 5.79 5.56
N SER A 282 -19.75 5.69 5.62
CA SER A 282 -20.64 6.33 4.63
C SER A 282 -20.47 7.85 4.59
N ARG A 283 -20.21 8.49 5.74
CA ARG A 283 -19.99 9.94 5.82
C ARG A 283 -18.72 10.37 5.08
N VAL A 284 -17.57 9.75 5.40
CA VAL A 284 -16.29 10.09 4.77
C VAL A 284 -16.26 9.69 3.28
N ASN A 285 -16.84 8.56 2.89
CA ASN A 285 -16.97 8.17 1.48
C ASN A 285 -17.84 9.16 0.70
N ALA A 286 -18.98 9.60 1.26
CA ALA A 286 -19.82 10.64 0.65
C ALA A 286 -19.10 11.99 0.54
N GLN A 287 -18.30 12.36 1.55
CA GLN A 287 -17.48 13.57 1.52
C GLN A 287 -16.43 13.51 0.40
N LEU A 288 -15.76 12.38 0.21
CA LEU A 288 -14.80 12.19 -0.88
C LEU A 288 -15.50 12.25 -2.25
N ASN A 289 -16.66 11.61 -2.42
CA ASN A 289 -17.45 11.75 -3.65
C ASN A 289 -17.80 13.22 -3.95
N ALA A 290 -18.20 13.98 -2.93
CA ALA A 290 -18.50 15.42 -3.07
C ALA A 290 -17.28 16.28 -3.42
N LEU A 291 -16.07 15.84 -3.05
CA LEU A 291 -14.79 16.47 -3.39
C LEU A 291 -14.27 16.06 -4.79
N GLY A 292 -15.01 15.23 -5.53
CA GLY A 292 -14.71 14.87 -6.91
C GLY A 292 -13.93 13.57 -7.08
N TYR A 293 -13.77 12.77 -6.01
CA TYR A 293 -13.24 11.41 -6.14
C TYR A 293 -14.33 10.47 -6.65
N THR A 294 -13.93 9.52 -7.51
CA THR A 294 -14.66 8.27 -7.70
C THR A 294 -14.23 7.31 -6.59
N VAL A 295 -15.15 6.97 -5.72
CA VAL A 295 -14.91 6.01 -4.62
C VAL A 295 -15.43 4.64 -5.04
N GLU A 296 -14.51 3.72 -5.33
CA GLU A 296 -14.82 2.31 -5.55
C GLU A 296 -15.02 1.63 -4.19
N GLU A 297 -16.27 1.59 -3.73
CA GLU A 297 -16.62 0.99 -2.45
C GLU A 297 -16.75 -0.54 -2.58
N LEU A 298 -15.98 -1.27 -1.78
CA LEU A 298 -15.99 -2.74 -1.75
C LEU A 298 -16.12 -3.27 -0.33
N LEU A 299 -16.85 -4.38 -0.17
CA LEU A 299 -16.75 -5.19 1.05
C LEU A 299 -15.33 -5.74 1.17
N PHE A 300 -14.70 -5.49 2.31
CA PHE A 300 -13.31 -5.87 2.59
C PHE A 300 -13.13 -5.91 4.10
N ASP A 301 -13.91 -6.75 4.76
CA ASP A 301 -14.05 -6.78 6.23
C ASP A 301 -13.16 -7.87 6.86
N GLY A 302 -12.65 -8.81 6.06
CA GLY A 302 -11.75 -9.84 6.55
C GLY A 302 -10.36 -9.31 6.91
N VAL A 303 -9.74 -8.49 6.06
CA VAL A 303 -8.40 -7.92 6.34
C VAL A 303 -8.40 -6.92 7.53
N PRO A 304 -9.45 -6.10 7.76
CA PRO A 304 -9.54 -5.30 8.97
C PRO A 304 -9.51 -6.12 10.26
N ALA A 305 -10.03 -7.35 10.26
CA ALA A 305 -9.91 -8.27 11.40
C ALA A 305 -8.47 -8.76 11.64
N THR A 306 -7.59 -8.59 10.64
CA THR A 306 -6.13 -8.76 10.73
C THR A 306 -5.38 -7.41 10.73
N GLY A 307 -6.07 -6.28 10.94
CA GLY A 307 -5.46 -4.97 11.17
C GLY A 307 -5.02 -4.20 9.91
N GLY A 308 -5.54 -4.51 8.73
CA GLY A 308 -5.23 -3.79 7.48
C GLY A 308 -6.44 -3.49 6.60
N SER A 309 -6.27 -2.66 5.57
CA SER A 309 -7.26 -2.49 4.49
C SER A 309 -6.57 -2.38 3.13
N PHE A 310 -7.14 -1.67 2.15
CA PHE A 310 -6.67 -1.67 0.76
C PHE A 310 -5.22 -1.19 0.60
N ARG A 311 -4.77 -0.20 1.39
CA ARG A 311 -3.36 0.23 1.31
C ARG A 311 -2.42 -0.82 1.88
N CYS A 312 -2.73 -1.38 3.06
CA CYS A 312 -1.94 -2.47 3.65
C CYS A 312 -1.88 -3.71 2.75
N ALA A 313 -3.01 -4.02 2.10
CA ALA A 313 -3.15 -5.14 1.18
C ALA A 313 -2.40 -4.97 -0.15
N SER A 314 -1.70 -3.85 -0.34
CA SER A 314 -1.09 -3.45 -1.62
C SER A 314 0.34 -2.96 -1.46
N LEU A 315 1.27 -3.64 -2.11
CA LEU A 315 2.64 -3.16 -2.32
C LEU A 315 2.77 -2.59 -3.73
N VAL A 316 2.71 -1.26 -3.83
CA VAL A 316 2.75 -0.57 -5.12
C VAL A 316 4.18 -0.54 -5.66
N LEU A 317 4.37 -0.97 -6.91
CA LEU A 317 5.68 -1.06 -7.57
C LEU A 317 5.94 0.07 -8.55
N SER A 318 4.89 0.58 -9.20
CA SER A 318 5.03 1.73 -10.11
C SER A 318 3.75 2.52 -10.32
N ARG A 319 3.91 3.82 -10.51
CA ARG A 319 2.87 4.76 -10.92
C ARG A 319 3.34 5.58 -12.12
N LYS A 320 2.41 6.14 -12.90
CA LYS A 320 2.76 7.07 -13.99
C LYS A 320 3.34 8.35 -13.39
N PRO A 321 4.45 8.88 -13.90
CA PRO A 321 4.95 10.19 -13.47
C PRO A 321 3.90 11.28 -13.66
N MET A 322 3.83 12.24 -12.74
CA MET A 322 2.94 13.40 -12.83
C MET A 322 3.77 14.68 -12.91
N SER A 323 3.48 15.54 -13.88
CA SER A 323 4.17 16.84 -14.02
C SER A 323 3.77 17.85 -12.95
N HIS A 324 2.58 17.70 -12.35
CA HIS A 324 2.05 18.53 -11.26
C HIS A 324 1.23 17.63 -10.33
N TRP A 325 1.43 17.74 -9.02
CA TRP A 325 0.80 16.88 -8.00
C TRP A 325 0.06 17.65 -6.88
N LEU A 326 0.09 19.00 -6.93
CA LEU A 326 -0.75 19.92 -6.17
C LEU A 326 -1.59 20.75 -7.14
#